data_AF-A0A0F9AL22-F1
#
_entry.id   AF-A0A0F9AL22-F1
#
_cell.length_a   1.000
_cell.length_b   1.000
_cell.length_c   1.000
_cell.angle_alpha   90.00
_cell.angle_beta   90.00
_cell.angle_gamma   90.00
#
_symmetry.space_group_name_H-M   'P 1'
#
loop_
_entity.id
_entity.type
_entity.pdbx_description
1 polymer ?
#
loop_
_entity_poly.entity_id
_entity_poly.type
_entity_poly.pdbx_seq_one_letter_code
_entity_poly.pdbx_strand_id
1 'polypeptide(L)' 'MKKDPIVEEVRQARNAHAAKFNYDLKAICKDLKTKETDCDHPLVSFPPKLLSNVTRS' A
#
# COMPACT_ATOMS: atom_id res chain seq x y z
N MET A 1 4.21 -19.86 15.60
CA MET A 1 3.37 -18.63 15.60
C MET A 1 1.92 -19.04 15.34
N LYS A 2 0.94 -18.53 16.09
CA LYS A 2 -0.48 -18.79 15.80
C LYS A 2 -0.88 -18.09 14.50
N LYS A 3 -1.68 -18.75 13.67
CA LYS A 3 -2.29 -18.14 12.48
C LYS A 3 -3.50 -17.33 12.96
N ASP A 4 -3.45 -16.03 12.73
CA ASP A 4 -4.57 -15.14 13.02
C ASP A 4 -5.58 -15.23 11.86
N PRO A 5 -6.88 -15.50 12.13
CA PRO A 5 -7.88 -15.65 11.09
C PRO A 5 -8.04 -14.40 10.21
N ILE A 6 -7.91 -13.20 10.78
CA ILE A 6 -8.02 -11.93 10.03
C ILE A 6 -6.85 -11.79 9.07
N VAL A 7 -5.65 -12.13 9.53
CA VAL A 7 -4.44 -12.07 8.69
C VAL A 7 -4.53 -13.04 7.52
N GLU A 8 -5.11 -14.23 7.71
CA GLU A 8 -5.26 -15.18 6.61
C GLU A 8 -6.31 -14.75 5.59
N GLU A 9 -7.40 -14.13 6.01
CA GLU A 9 -8.37 -13.53 5.08
C GLU A 9 -7.70 -12.47 4.19
N VAL A 10 -6.96 -11.53 4.80
CA VAL A 10 -6.23 -10.49 4.06
C VAL A 10 -5.22 -11.11 3.09
N ARG A 11 -4.52 -12.18 3.50
CA ARG A 11 -3.56 -12.88 2.63
C ARG A 11 -4.24 -13.57 1.46
N GLN A 12 -5.39 -14.19 1.68
CA GLN A 12 -6.18 -14.82 0.60
C GLN A 12 -6.63 -13.78 -0.42
N ALA A 13 -7.18 -12.65 0.03
CA ALA A 13 -7.58 -11.55 -0.85
C ALA A 13 -6.39 -11.01 -1.67
N ARG A 14 -5.25 -10.76 -1.02
CA ARG A 14 -4.03 -10.30 -1.69
C ARG A 14 -3.50 -11.32 -2.71
N ASN A 15 -3.51 -12.62 -2.38
CA ASN A 15 -3.08 -13.68 -3.28
C ASN A 15 -4.00 -13.79 -4.51
N ALA A 16 -5.32 -13.74 -4.31
CA ALA A 16 -6.29 -13.77 -5.40
C ALA A 16 -6.12 -12.57 -6.34
N HIS A 17 -5.82 -11.38 -5.81
CA HIS A 17 -5.51 -10.21 -6.62
C HIS A 17 -4.20 -10.39 -7.39
N ALA A 18 -3.11 -10.82 -6.74
CA ALA A 18 -1.81 -11.02 -7.40
C ALA A 18 -1.86 -12.10 -8.50
N ALA A 19 -2.65 -13.16 -8.32
CA ALA A 19 -2.84 -14.21 -9.31
C ALA A 19 -3.44 -13.68 -10.62
N LYS A 20 -4.30 -12.65 -10.58
CA LYS A 20 -4.84 -11.98 -11.79
C LYS A 20 -3.75 -11.34 -12.65
N PHE A 21 -2.61 -11.02 -12.05
CA PHE A 21 -1.44 -10.41 -12.71
C PHE A 21 -0.28 -11.39 -12.87
N ASN A 22 -0.50 -12.71 -12.69
CA ASN A 22 0.55 -13.72 -12.70
C ASN A 22 1.70 -13.41 -11.72
N TYR A 23 1.38 -12.75 -10.59
CA TYR A 23 2.36 -12.28 -9.61
C TYR A 23 3.40 -11.29 -10.16
N ASP A 24 3.15 -10.66 -11.31
CA ASP A 24 4.00 -9.59 -11.82
C ASP A 24 3.78 -8.31 -11.01
N LEU A 25 4.77 -7.97 -10.18
CA LEU A 25 4.77 -6.75 -9.37
C LEU A 25 4.62 -5.48 -10.21
N LYS A 26 5.21 -5.44 -11.42
CA LYS A 26 5.10 -4.25 -12.27
C LYS A 26 3.67 -4.04 -12.75
N ALA A 27 3.00 -5.11 -13.13
CA ALA A 27 1.62 -5.09 -13.58
C ALA A 27 0.66 -4.68 -12.44
N ILE A 28 0.86 -5.23 -11.23
CA ILE A 28 0.09 -4.85 -10.03
C ILE A 28 0.28 -3.37 -9.71
N CYS A 29 1.51 -2.88 -9.67
CA CYS A 29 1.79 -1.47 -9.41
C CYS A 29 1.15 -0.56 -10.47
N LYS A 30 1.13 -0.98 -11.74
CA LYS A 30 0.49 -0.22 -12.81
C LYS A 30 -1.03 -0.16 -12.62
N ASP A 31 -1.68 -1.27 -12.29
CA ASP A 31 -3.13 -1.32 -11.99
C ASP A 31 -3.51 -0.40 -10.83
N LEU A 32 -2.72 -0.42 -9.75
CA LEU A 32 -2.94 0.47 -8.60
C LEU A 32 -2.80 1.94 -8.98
N LYS A 33 -1.79 2.30 -9.77
CA LYS A 33 -1.63 3.68 -10.27
C LYS A 33 -2.80 4.12 -11.16
N THR A 34 -3.33 3.23 -11.99
CA THR A 34 -4.50 3.54 -12.81
C THR A 34 -5.74 3.78 -11.93
N LYS A 35 -5.94 2.97 -10.89
CA LYS A 35 -7.02 3.20 -9.91
C LYS A 35 -6.84 4.51 -9.14
N GLU A 36 -5.61 4.87 -8.80
CA GLU A 36 -5.31 6.17 -8.18
C GLU A 36 -5.66 7.34 -9.11
N THR A 37 -5.41 7.22 -10.42
CA THR A 37 -5.76 8.28 -11.39
C THR A 37 -7.25 8.35 -11.70
N ASP A 38 -7.95 7.22 -11.65
CA ASP A 38 -9.40 7.14 -11.87
C ASP A 38 -10.20 7.56 -10.62
N CYS A 39 -9.53 7.71 -9.48
CA CYS A 39 -10.10 8.16 -8.24
C CYS A 39 -10.30 9.68 -8.29
N ASP A 40 -11.53 10.15 -8.10
CA ASP A 40 -11.85 11.59 -8.04
C ASP A 40 -11.30 12.30 -6.78
N HIS A 41 -10.46 11.64 -5.98
CA HIS A 41 -9.83 12.24 -4.81
C HIS A 41 -8.57 13.02 -5.20
N PRO A 42 -8.36 14.23 -4.63
CA PRO A 42 -7.16 15.00 -4.88
C PRO A 42 -5.92 14.29 -4.33
N LEU A 43 -4.95 14.02 -5.20
CA LEU A 43 -3.64 13.55 -4.79
C LEU A 43 -2.87 14.69 -4.12
N VAL A 44 -2.58 14.55 -2.82
CA VAL A 44 -1.82 15.54 -2.04
C VAL A 44 -0.48 14.98 -1.59
N SER A 45 0.57 15.79 -1.71
CA SER A 45 1.90 15.49 -1.19
C SER A 45 2.20 16.40 0.00
N PHE A 46 2.36 15.83 1.18
CA PHE A 46 2.74 16.59 2.38
C PHE A 46 4.26 16.76 2.45
N PRO A 47 4.78 17.94 2.85
CA PRO A 47 6.20 18.08 3.13
C PRO A 47 6.60 17.19 4.32
N PRO A 48 7.86 16.74 4.37
CA PRO A 48 8.34 15.94 5.50
C PRO A 48 8.24 16.73 6.81
N LYS A 49 7.90 16.05 7.91
CA LYS A 49 7.93 16.64 9.25
C LYS A 49 9.38 16.94 9.63
N LEU A 50 9.70 18.22 9.81
CA LEU A 50 11.01 18.62 10.32
C LEU A 50 11.11 18.19 11.79
N LEU A 51 12.17 17.45 12.12
CA LEU A 51 12.51 17.17 13.52
C LEU A 51 13.04 18.47 14.12
N SER A 52 12.43 18.95 15.21
CA SER A 52 13.05 20.02 15.99
C SER A 52 14.33 19.47 16.62
N ASN A 53 15.41 20.24 16.55
CA ASN A 53 16.60 19.94 17.33
C ASN A 53 16.22 20.05 18.81
N VAL A 54 15.83 18.94 19.43
CA VAL A 54 15.72 18.88 20.88
C VAL A 54 17.15 19.01 21.39
N THR A 55 17.52 20.22 21.79
CA THR A 55 18.72 20.48 22.56
C THR A 55 18.66 19.56 23.78
N ARG A 56 19.48 18.52 23.79
CA ARG A 56 19.75 17.71 24.98
C ARG A 56 20.46 18.63 25.97
N SER A 57 19.70 19.19 26.92
CA SER A 57 20.20 19.81 28.15
C SER A 57 20.69 18.74 29.12
#